data_AF-A0A382U3C3-F1
#
_entry.id   AF-A0A382U3C3-F1
#
_cell.length_a   1.000
_cell.length_b   1.000
_cell.length_c   1.000
_cell.angle_alpha   90.00
_cell.angle_beta   90.00
_cell.angle_gamma   90.00
#
_symmetry.space_group_name_H-M   'P 1'
#
loop_
_entity.id
_entity.type
_entity.pdbx_description
1 polymer ?
#
loop_
_entity_poly.entity_id
_entity_poly.type
_entity_poly.pdbx_seq_one_letter_code
_entity_poly.pdbx_strand_id
1 'polypeptide(L)'
;MAKNRLDISDQTAVSMPMKNLIAIIGAVAVGVWAYFGVIERLNKLETNTTLLEKDLNQASERLSGDIEKNNEFRIKWPRGDLGSPPADSEQFMLIEFLSGQVESIQKDLQNMMNNAVNIERLQKDMEKVLADVEKLKDKIRSVKNGGE
;
A
#
# COMPACT_ATOMS: atom_id res chain seq x y z
N MET A 1 28.14 -67.71 -38.01
CA MET A 1 28.40 -66.30 -38.33
C MET A 1 29.83 -65.97 -37.97
N ALA A 2 30.62 -65.53 -38.96
CA ALA A 2 32.05 -65.34 -38.83
C ALA A 2 32.39 -64.30 -37.75
N LYS A 3 33.30 -64.65 -36.85
CA LYS A 3 33.84 -63.76 -35.82
C LYS A 3 34.85 -62.87 -36.53
N ASN A 4 34.47 -61.64 -36.88
CA ASN A 4 35.36 -60.67 -37.51
C ASN A 4 36.59 -60.47 -36.61
N ARG A 5 37.76 -60.92 -37.09
CA ARG A 5 39.05 -60.71 -36.43
C ARG A 5 39.51 -59.31 -36.78
N LEU A 6 39.70 -58.48 -35.77
CA LEU A 6 40.28 -57.15 -35.92
C LEU A 6 41.80 -57.32 -35.93
N ASP A 7 42.40 -57.38 -37.11
CA ASP A 7 43.84 -57.49 -37.26
C ASP A 7 44.47 -56.10 -37.12
N ILE A 8 45.10 -55.85 -35.98
CA ILE A 8 45.81 -54.62 -35.66
C ILE A 8 47.29 -54.85 -36.01
N SER A 9 47.89 -53.93 -36.76
CA SER A 9 49.30 -53.99 -37.20
C SER A 9 50.26 -54.10 -36.01
N ASP A 10 51.10 -55.14 -36.02
CA ASP A 10 52.14 -55.44 -35.02
C ASP A 10 53.33 -54.46 -35.02
N GLN A 11 53.31 -53.38 -35.82
CA GLN A 11 54.34 -52.33 -35.80
C GLN A 11 54.19 -51.31 -34.67
N THR A 12 53.67 -51.72 -33.51
CA THR A 12 53.62 -50.87 -32.33
C THR A 12 54.54 -51.42 -31.27
N ALA A 13 55.50 -50.59 -30.82
CA ALA A 13 56.53 -50.90 -29.82
C ALA A 13 55.99 -51.13 -28.39
N VAL A 14 54.80 -51.69 -28.24
CA VAL A 14 54.13 -51.90 -26.96
C VAL A 14 53.95 -53.40 -26.74
N SER A 15 54.85 -53.98 -25.95
CA SER A 15 54.91 -55.42 -25.63
C SER A 15 53.84 -55.90 -24.63
N MET A 16 52.71 -55.18 -24.49
CA MET A 16 51.66 -55.53 -23.52
C MET A 16 50.37 -56.04 -24.18
N PRO A 17 49.67 -57.03 -23.57
CA PRO A 17 48.40 -57.53 -24.09
C PRO A 17 47.36 -56.40 -24.25
N MET A 18 46.80 -56.24 -25.46
CA MET A 18 45.83 -55.18 -25.79
C MET A 18 44.61 -55.11 -24.85
N LYS A 19 44.21 -56.24 -24.26
CA LYS A 19 43.12 -56.28 -23.26
C LYS A 19 43.45 -55.48 -22.01
N ASN A 20 44.70 -55.52 -21.56
CA ASN A 20 45.14 -54.79 -20.38
C ASN A 20 45.18 -53.28 -20.66
N LEU A 21 45.61 -52.91 -21.87
CA LEU A 21 45.60 -51.51 -22.32
C LEU A 21 44.18 -50.94 -22.39
N ILE A 22 43.23 -51.67 -22.99
CA ILE A 22 41.82 -51.25 -23.04
C ILE A 22 41.20 -51.18 -21.65
N ALA A 23 41.52 -52.11 -20.75
CA ALA A 23 41.04 -52.09 -19.37
C ALA A 23 41.53 -50.86 -18.59
N ILE A 24 42.80 -50.48 -18.76
CA ILE A 24 43.38 -49.28 -18.13
C ILE A 24 42.71 -48.02 -18.68
N ILE A 25 42.53 -47.92 -20.01
CA ILE A 25 41.86 -46.77 -20.63
C ILE A 25 40.40 -46.66 -20.16
N GLY A 26 39.67 -47.79 -20.09
CA GLY A 26 38.29 -47.82 -19.59
C GLY A 26 38.19 -47.41 -18.12
N ALA A 27 39.09 -47.90 -17.27
CA ALA A 27 39.15 -47.52 -15.86
C ALA A 27 39.44 -46.02 -15.66
N VAL A 28 40.38 -45.46 -16.43
CA VAL A 28 40.69 -44.03 -16.41
C VAL A 28 39.51 -43.20 -16.91
N ALA A 29 38.82 -43.62 -17.97
CA ALA A 29 37.66 -42.92 -18.50
C ALA A 29 36.50 -42.83 -17.49
N VAL A 30 36.19 -43.93 -16.79
CA VAL A 30 35.17 -43.96 -15.73
C VAL A 30 35.60 -43.11 -14.53
N GLY A 31 36.88 -43.15 -14.15
CA GLY A 31 37.43 -42.32 -13.08
C GLY A 31 37.30 -40.82 -13.36
N VAL A 32 37.65 -40.40 -14.58
CA VAL A 32 37.54 -39.00 -15.02
C VAL A 32 36.07 -38.56 -15.08
N TRP A 33 35.18 -39.41 -15.62
CA TRP A 33 33.74 -39.11 -15.66
C TRP A 33 33.12 -38.94 -14.26
N ALA A 34 33.44 -39.84 -13.33
CA ALA A 34 32.96 -39.75 -11.96
C ALA A 34 33.51 -38.50 -11.25
N TYR A 35 34.79 -38.19 -11.44
CA TYR A 35 35.44 -37.00 -10.86
C TYR A 35 34.76 -35.70 -11.33
N PHE A 36 34.56 -35.53 -12.64
CA PHE A 36 33.88 -34.34 -13.15
C PHE A 36 32.40 -34.26 -12.74
N GLY A 37 31.69 -35.40 -12.69
CA GLY A 37 30.30 -35.43 -12.24
C GLY A 37 30.12 -35.01 -10.77
N VAL A 38 31.07 -35.37 -9.90
CA VAL A 38 31.07 -34.93 -8.49
C VAL A 38 31.40 -33.45 -8.38
N ILE A 39 32.41 -32.96 -9.11
CA ILE A 39 32.82 -31.55 -9.06
C ILE A 39 31.72 -30.62 -9.55
N GLU A 40 31.04 -30.95 -10.65
CA GLU A 40 29.95 -30.12 -11.16
C GLU A 40 28.82 -29.99 -10.14
N ARG A 41 28.47 -31.11 -9.47
CA ARG A 41 27.45 -31.09 -8.42
C ARG A 41 27.90 -30.28 -7.20
N LEU A 42 29.17 -30.40 -6.81
CA LEU A 42 29.73 -29.66 -5.69
C LEU A 42 29.71 -28.15 -5.98
N ASN A 43 30.12 -27.73 -7.17
CA ASN A 43 30.12 -26.32 -7.59
C ASN A 43 28.69 -25.74 -7.64
N LYS A 44 27.71 -26.52 -8.11
CA LYS A 44 26.29 -26.12 -8.08
C LYS A 44 25.79 -25.96 -6.66
N LEU A 45 26.15 -26.89 -5.77
CA LEU A 45 25.75 -26.84 -4.37
C LEU A 45 26.35 -25.61 -3.68
N GLU A 46 27.65 -25.37 -3.83
CA GLU A 46 28.35 -24.21 -3.26
C GLU A 46 27.77 -22.88 -3.77
N THR A 47 27.44 -22.80 -5.06
CA THR A 47 26.79 -21.62 -5.63
C THR A 47 25.41 -21.41 -5.01
N ASN A 48 24.61 -22.47 -4.93
CA ASN A 48 23.27 -22.39 -4.35
C ASN A 48 23.30 -22.01 -2.87
N THR A 49 24.21 -22.58 -2.08
CA THR A 49 24.34 -22.23 -0.65
C THR A 49 24.76 -20.78 -0.48
N THR A 50 25.69 -20.30 -1.30
CA THR A 50 26.14 -18.90 -1.26
C THR A 50 25.02 -17.93 -1.62
N LEU A 51 24.20 -18.27 -2.62
CA LEU A 51 23.02 -17.45 -3.00
C LEU A 51 21.98 -17.45 -1.89
N LEU A 52 21.64 -18.61 -1.33
CA LEU A 52 20.69 -18.71 -0.22
C LEU A 52 21.14 -17.94 1.01
N GLU A 53 22.43 -18.00 1.35
CA GLU A 53 22.99 -17.25 2.47
C GLU A 53 22.86 -15.73 2.24
N LYS A 54 23.16 -15.25 1.02
CA LYS A 54 22.96 -13.84 0.67
C LYS A 54 21.50 -13.43 0.73
N ASP A 55 20.58 -14.24 0.23
CA ASP A 55 19.14 -13.96 0.27
C ASP A 55 18.62 -13.90 1.70
N LEU A 56 19.06 -14.83 2.57
CA LEU A 56 18.71 -14.84 3.99
C LEU A 56 19.24 -13.61 4.72
N ASN A 57 20.52 -13.27 4.51
CA ASN A 57 21.10 -12.07 5.12
C ASN A 57 20.38 -10.81 4.65
N GLN A 58 20.08 -10.70 3.36
CA GLN A 58 19.33 -9.56 2.82
C GLN A 58 17.90 -9.49 3.38
N ALA A 59 17.22 -10.63 3.55
CA ALA A 59 15.90 -10.68 4.18
C ALA A 59 15.97 -10.26 5.66
N SER A 60 17.00 -10.70 6.38
CA SER A 60 17.24 -10.32 7.78
C SER A 60 17.51 -8.83 7.93
N GLU A 61 18.33 -8.24 7.05
CA GLU A 61 18.61 -6.80 7.03
C GLU A 61 17.34 -5.98 6.73
N ARG A 62 16.56 -6.38 5.72
CA ARG A 62 15.28 -5.72 5.40
C ARG A 62 14.33 -5.74 6.59
N LEU A 63 14.15 -6.91 7.20
CA LEU A 63 13.29 -7.07 8.37
C LEU A 63 13.77 -6.22 9.54
N SER A 64 15.08 -6.17 9.78
CA SER A 64 15.66 -5.35 10.84
C SER A 64 15.40 -3.86 10.61
N GLY A 65 15.57 -3.38 9.38
CA GLY A 65 15.27 -2.00 9.00
C GLY A 65 13.77 -1.65 9.10
N ASP A 66 12.89 -2.59 8.75
CA ASP A 66 11.44 -2.40 8.88
C ASP A 66 11.01 -2.35 10.36
N ILE A 67 11.58 -3.19 11.20
CA ILE A 67 11.36 -3.16 12.66
C ILE A 67 11.86 -1.84 13.24
N GLU A 68 13.04 -1.37 12.84
CA GLU A 68 13.59 -0.10 13.30
C GLU A 68 12.69 1.07 12.92
N LYS A 69 12.27 1.17 11.65
CA LYS A 69 11.31 2.19 11.18
C LYS A 69 9.97 2.08 11.88
N ASN A 70 9.47 0.87 12.14
CA ASN A 70 8.21 0.68 12.85
C ASN A 70 8.31 1.15 14.31
N ASN A 71 9.39 0.79 15.00
CA ASN A 71 9.66 1.27 16.35
C ASN A 71 9.83 2.79 16.38
N GLU A 72 10.55 3.35 15.40
CA GLU A 72 10.69 4.79 15.24
C GLU A 72 9.33 5.48 15.06
N PHE A 73 8.49 4.97 14.16
CA PHE A 73 7.13 5.48 13.97
C PHE A 73 6.32 5.40 15.27
N ARG A 74 6.27 4.23 15.91
CA ARG A 74 5.50 4.04 17.16
C ARG A 74 5.96 4.94 18.30
N ILE A 75 7.25 5.24 18.38
CA ILE A 75 7.83 6.05 19.46
C ILE A 75 7.72 7.54 19.14
N LYS A 76 8.05 7.96 17.91
CA LYS A 76 8.10 9.38 17.54
C LYS A 76 6.75 9.94 17.12
N TRP A 77 5.84 9.14 16.57
CA TRP A 77 4.51 9.60 16.13
C TRP A 77 3.69 10.23 17.26
N PRO A 78 3.50 9.57 18.43
CA PRO A 78 2.73 10.18 19.52
C PRO A 78 3.43 11.38 20.15
N ARG A 79 4.74 11.51 19.96
CA ARG A 79 5.57 12.57 20.55
C ARG A 79 5.75 13.78 19.62
N GLY A 80 5.35 13.67 18.34
CA GLY A 80 5.58 14.72 17.35
C GLY A 80 7.04 14.86 16.89
N ASP A 81 7.94 13.95 17.30
CA ASP A 81 9.37 13.97 16.94
C ASP A 81 9.64 13.43 15.53
N LEU A 82 8.60 12.91 14.84
CA LEU A 82 8.71 12.29 13.52
C LEU A 82 8.79 13.34 12.39
N GLY A 83 8.77 14.63 12.73
CA GLY A 83 8.64 15.72 11.77
C GLY A 83 7.23 15.78 11.19
N SER A 84 7.09 16.32 9.98
CA SER A 84 5.83 16.38 9.24
C SER A 84 5.90 15.41 8.07
N PRO A 85 5.38 14.18 8.20
CA PRO A 85 5.16 13.31 7.06
C PRO A 85 4.39 14.06 5.96
N PRO A 86 4.60 13.77 4.67
CA PRO A 86 3.87 14.42 3.58
C PRO A 86 2.34 14.37 3.76
N ALA A 87 1.84 13.29 4.37
CA ALA A 87 0.43 13.10 4.70
C ALA A 87 -0.09 14.10 5.75
N ASP A 88 0.76 14.63 6.63
CA ASP A 88 0.35 15.65 7.60
C ASP A 88 0.13 16.99 6.90
N SER A 89 0.95 17.35 5.91
CA SER A 89 0.74 18.57 5.11
C SER A 89 -0.60 18.57 4.37
N GLU A 90 -0.98 17.42 3.79
CA GLU A 90 -2.30 17.25 3.17
C GLU A 90 -3.43 17.31 4.21
N GLN A 91 -3.26 16.66 5.37
CA GLN A 91 -4.22 16.75 6.47
C GLN A 91 -4.39 18.18 6.98
N PHE A 92 -3.31 18.94 7.14
CA PHE A 92 -3.39 20.34 7.55
C PHE A 92 -4.13 21.20 6.52
N MET A 93 -3.93 20.96 5.23
CA MET A 93 -4.69 21.63 4.16
C MET A 93 -6.18 21.30 4.23
N LEU A 94 -6.53 20.03 4.47
CA LEU A 94 -7.93 19.61 4.64
C LEU A 94 -8.56 20.21 5.90
N ILE A 95 -7.82 20.26 7.00
CA ILE A 95 -8.28 20.89 8.26
C ILE A 95 -8.52 22.38 8.04
N GLU A 96 -7.63 23.08 7.33
CA GLU A 96 -7.81 24.49 7.01
C GLU A 96 -9.07 24.72 6.15
N PHE A 97 -9.26 23.89 5.12
CA PHE A 97 -10.46 23.94 4.28
C PHE A 97 -11.75 23.65 5.07
N LEU A 98 -11.72 22.69 6.00
CA LEU A 98 -12.84 22.38 6.88
C LEU A 98 -13.11 23.52 7.86
N SER A 99 -12.07 24.15 8.41
CA SER A 99 -12.20 25.33 9.28
C SER A 99 -12.92 26.47 8.57
N GLY A 100 -12.54 26.78 7.33
CA GLY A 100 -13.23 27.79 6.52
C GLY A 100 -14.69 27.46 6.23
N GLN A 101 -15.04 26.19 6.04
CA GLN A 101 -16.44 25.76 5.90
C GLN A 101 -17.21 25.88 7.21
N VAL A 102 -16.60 25.60 8.36
CA VAL A 102 -17.24 25.77 9.66
C VAL A 102 -17.53 27.25 9.93
N GLU A 103 -16.61 28.16 9.58
CA GLU A 103 -16.82 29.60 9.68
C GLU A 103 -17.97 30.10 8.80
N SER A 104 -18.07 29.61 7.55
CA SER A 104 -19.16 30.00 6.65
C SER A 104 -20.51 29.52 7.19
N ILE A 105 -20.59 28.27 7.66
CA ILE A 105 -21.78 27.72 8.31
C ILE A 105 -22.15 28.55 9.54
N GLN A 106 -21.16 28.94 10.35
CA GLN A 106 -21.42 29.76 11.54
C GLN A 106 -22.01 31.13 11.18
N LYS A 107 -21.53 31.76 10.11
CA LYS A 107 -22.07 33.03 9.60
C LYS A 107 -23.49 32.87 9.05
N ASP A 108 -23.76 31.78 8.33
CA ASP A 108 -25.10 31.49 7.80
C ASP A 108 -26.09 31.21 8.93
N LEU A 109 -25.68 30.50 9.97
CA LEU A 109 -26.49 30.29 11.19
C LEU A 109 -26.83 31.62 11.87
N GLN A 110 -25.88 32.54 12.01
CA GLN A 110 -26.15 33.88 12.56
C GLN A 110 -27.16 34.66 11.71
N ASN A 111 -27.02 34.61 10.37
CA ASN A 111 -27.97 35.25 9.46
C ASN A 111 -29.36 34.62 9.56
N MET A 112 -29.45 33.29 9.63
CA MET A 112 -30.72 32.58 9.80
C MET A 112 -31.40 32.93 11.13
N MET A 113 -30.64 33.05 12.22
CA MET A 113 -31.18 33.46 13.52
C MET A 113 -31.76 34.89 13.46
N ASN A 114 -31.07 35.83 12.82
CA ASN A 114 -31.59 37.18 12.62
C ASN A 114 -32.86 37.18 11.77
N ASN A 115 -32.89 36.35 10.72
CA ASN A 115 -34.09 36.17 9.89
C ASN A 115 -35.25 35.54 10.69
N ALA A 116 -34.99 34.56 11.55
CA ALA A 116 -36.01 33.96 12.41
C ALA A 116 -36.65 35.00 13.34
N VAL A 117 -35.84 35.83 14.01
CA VAL A 117 -36.34 36.92 14.86
C VAL A 117 -37.16 37.94 14.07
N ASN A 118 -36.71 38.30 12.87
CA ASN A 118 -37.46 39.21 11.99
C ASN A 118 -38.79 38.60 11.54
N ILE A 119 -38.82 37.30 11.22
CA ILE A 119 -40.04 36.58 10.86
C ILE A 119 -41.01 36.54 12.05
N GLU A 120 -40.56 36.23 13.26
CA GLU A 120 -41.40 36.27 14.47
C GLU A 120 -41.99 37.66 14.71
N ARG A 121 -41.21 38.72 14.49
CA ARG A 121 -41.69 40.09 14.59
C ARG A 121 -42.75 40.39 13.54
N LEU A 122 -42.50 40.04 12.28
CA LEU A 122 -43.45 40.23 11.18
C LEU A 122 -44.75 39.45 11.41
N GLN A 123 -44.67 38.24 11.99
CA GLN A 123 -45.84 37.46 12.38
C GLN A 123 -46.67 38.19 13.45
N LYS A 124 -46.05 38.69 14.51
CA LYS A 124 -46.74 39.48 15.55
C LYS A 124 -47.35 40.77 15.02
N ASP A 125 -46.65 41.47 14.13
CA ASP A 125 -47.16 42.70 13.53
C ASP A 125 -48.33 42.39 12.57
N MET A 126 -48.28 41.28 11.83
CA MET A 126 -49.40 40.79 11.02
C MET A 126 -50.63 40.43 11.87
N GLU A 127 -50.44 39.77 13.02
CA GLU A 127 -51.53 39.47 13.95
C GLU A 127 -52.24 40.75 14.44
N LYS A 128 -51.47 41.80 14.77
CA LYS A 128 -52.04 43.11 15.17
C LYS A 128 -52.80 43.76 14.01
N VAL A 129 -52.22 43.76 12.81
CA VAL A 129 -52.89 44.31 11.62
C VAL A 129 -54.21 43.59 11.36
N LEU A 130 -54.23 42.26 11.44
CA LEU A 130 -55.46 41.48 11.29
C LEU A 130 -56.50 41.85 12.35
N ALA A 131 -56.10 42.03 13.61
CA ALA A 131 -57.00 42.46 14.68
C ALA A 131 -57.57 43.86 14.45
N ASP A 132 -56.74 44.81 13.98
CA ASP A 132 -57.18 46.17 13.68
C ASP A 132 -58.07 46.24 12.44
N VAL A 133 -57.81 45.42 11.43
CA VAL A 133 -58.70 45.25 10.26
C VAL A 133 -60.07 44.74 10.70
N GLU A 134 -60.15 43.77 11.61
CA GLU A 134 -61.44 43.24 12.07
C GLU A 134 -62.21 44.30 12.89
N LYS A 135 -61.52 45.08 13.75
CA LYS A 135 -62.15 46.23 14.44
C LYS A 135 -62.66 47.30 13.48
N LEU A 136 -61.92 47.61 12.41
CA LEU A 136 -62.35 48.58 11.40
C LEU A 136 -63.58 48.07 10.64
N LYS A 137 -63.60 46.78 10.29
CA LYS A 137 -64.73 46.13 9.64
C LYS A 137 -65.98 46.15 10.54
N ASP A 138 -65.83 45.91 11.84
CA ASP A 138 -66.94 46.00 12.79
C ASP A 138 -67.44 47.43 12.99
N LYS A 139 -66.55 48.44 13.03
CA LYS A 139 -66.96 49.86 13.00
C LYS A 139 -67.71 50.24 11.72
N ILE A 140 -67.27 49.74 10.57
CA ILE A 140 -67.97 49.98 9.29
C ILE A 140 -69.35 49.31 9.30
N ARG A 141 -69.46 48.09 9.85
CA ARG A 141 -70.76 47.41 10.03
C ARG A 141 -71.68 48.18 10.97
N SER A 142 -71.17 48.71 12.08
CA SER A 142 -71.99 49.50 13.01
C SER A 142 -72.46 50.82 12.41
N VAL A 143 -71.61 51.50 11.63
CA VAL A 143 -71.99 52.75 10.92
C VAL A 143 -73.04 52.49 9.84
N LYS A 144 -72.95 51.37 9.12
CA LYS A 144 -73.98 50.99 8.12
C LYS A 144 -75.33 50.59 8.74
N ASN A 145 -75.34 50.07 9.97
CA ASN A 145 -76.56 49.66 10.67
C ASN A 145 -77.16 50.76 11.57
N GLY A 146 -76.52 51.93 11.66
CA GLY A 146 -76.97 53.08 12.45
C GLY A 146 -77.58 54.22 11.62
N GLY A 147 -78.14 53.92 10.45
CA GLY A 147 -78.88 54.89 9.64
C GLY A 147 -80.34 55.02 10.10
N GLU A 148 -80.55 55.78 11.17
CA GLU A 148 -81.74 56.64 11.40
C GLU A 148 -81.24 58.07 11.66
#